data_AF-A0A8H2VMN0-F1
#
_entry.id   AF-A0A8H2VMN0-F1
#
_cell.length_a   1.000
_cell.length_b   1.000
_cell.length_c   1.000
_cell.angle_alpha   90.00
_cell.angle_beta   90.00
_cell.angle_gamma   90.00
#
_symmetry.space_group_name_H-M   'P 1'
#
loop_
_entity.id
_entity.type
_entity.pdbx_description
1 polymer ?
#
loop_
_entity_poly.entity_id
_entity_poly.type
_entity_poly.pdbx_seq_one_letter_code
_entity_poly.pdbx_strand_id
1 'polypeptide(L)'
;MSFRPSGLITNPFSYGAYLQASKPELRKSATILFWEDILNDEFEHYKGIRVNSQQSLDNTTRSADVVVRSYDREFNPVLLLILECKHQSRTHREIDEMELQFELYVQDYFSEFGKSQG
;
A
#
# COMPACT_ATOMS: atom_id res chain seq x y z
N MET A 1 -8.03 -22.08 -11.64
CA MET A 1 -7.75 -22.07 -10.20
C MET A 1 -8.64 -21.01 -9.57
N SER A 2 -9.33 -21.31 -8.47
CA SER A 2 -10.10 -20.31 -7.72
C SER A 2 -9.13 -19.49 -6.88
N PHE A 3 -9.05 -18.19 -7.16
CA PHE A 3 -8.30 -17.22 -6.35
C PHE A 3 -8.66 -17.36 -4.87
N ARG A 4 -7.65 -17.51 -4.01
CA ARG A 4 -7.79 -17.45 -2.55
C ARG A 4 -6.91 -16.29 -2.10
N PRO A 5 -7.49 -15.13 -1.76
CA PRO A 5 -6.69 -13.99 -1.32
C PRO A 5 -5.89 -14.35 -0.07
N SER A 6 -4.60 -14.02 -0.08
CA SER A 6 -3.73 -14.10 1.10
C SER A 6 -3.82 -12.78 1.86
N GLY A 7 -4.31 -12.82 3.11
CA GLY A 7 -4.05 -11.80 4.13
C GLY A 7 -4.67 -10.41 3.96
N LEU A 8 -4.54 -9.78 2.78
CA LEU A 8 -4.81 -8.35 2.53
C LEU A 8 -6.19 -8.11 1.91
N ILE A 9 -6.62 -8.97 0.99
CA ILE A 9 -7.99 -8.93 0.47
C ILE A 9 -8.89 -9.74 1.42
N THR A 10 -9.23 -9.10 2.53
CA THR A 10 -10.00 -9.70 3.63
C THR A 10 -11.51 -9.53 3.46
N ASN A 11 -11.95 -8.63 2.58
CA ASN A 11 -13.34 -8.22 2.48
C ASN A 11 -13.83 -8.10 1.02
N PRO A 12 -15.16 -8.12 0.77
CA PRO A 12 -15.70 -8.06 -0.59
C PRO A 12 -15.38 -6.77 -1.36
N PHE A 13 -15.18 -5.65 -0.66
CA PHE A 13 -14.86 -4.37 -1.29
C PHE A 13 -13.42 -4.38 -1.82
N SER A 14 -12.45 -4.83 -1.01
CA SER A 14 -11.06 -5.01 -1.46
C SER A 14 -10.94 -6.04 -2.57
N TYR A 15 -11.77 -7.08 -2.57
CA TYR A 15 -11.85 -8.03 -3.68
C TYR A 15 -12.42 -7.43 -4.96
N GLY A 16 -13.45 -6.59 -4.86
CA GLY A 16 -13.99 -5.84 -5.99
C GLY A 16 -12.96 -4.91 -6.63
N ALA A 17 -12.19 -4.19 -5.80
CA ALA A 17 -11.12 -3.30 -6.24
C ALA A 17 -9.98 -4.09 -6.92
N TYR A 18 -9.59 -5.24 -6.36
CA TYR A 18 -8.64 -6.17 -6.98
C TYR A 18 -9.06 -6.59 -8.39
N LEU A 19 -10.32 -6.99 -8.56
CA LEU A 19 -10.83 -7.43 -9.86
C LEU A 19 -10.80 -6.29 -10.89
N GLN A 20 -11.01 -5.04 -10.45
CA GLN A 20 -10.85 -3.89 -11.34
C GLN A 20 -9.39 -3.62 -11.69
N ALA A 21 -8.48 -3.64 -10.72
CA ALA A 21 -7.05 -3.43 -10.95
C ALA A 21 -6.42 -4.53 -11.83
N SER A 22 -6.97 -5.75 -11.78
CA SER A 22 -6.52 -6.89 -12.58
C SER A 22 -6.85 -6.75 -14.08
N LYS A 23 -7.91 -6.02 -14.42
CA LYS A 23 -8.33 -5.80 -15.81
C LYS A 23 -7.32 -4.93 -16.56
N PRO A 24 -6.73 -5.38 -17.68
CA PRO A 24 -5.71 -4.63 -18.41
C PRO A 24 -6.10 -3.20 -18.75
N GLU A 25 -7.36 -2.98 -19.13
CA GLU A 25 -7.91 -1.69 -19.53
C GLU A 25 -8.15 -0.73 -18.37
N LEU A 26 -8.33 -1.23 -17.15
CA LEU A 26 -8.55 -0.42 -15.94
C LEU A 26 -7.32 -0.35 -15.03
N ARG A 27 -6.31 -1.20 -15.26
CA ARG A 27 -5.12 -1.31 -14.40
C ARG A 27 -4.51 0.04 -14.08
N LYS A 28 -4.36 0.92 -15.07
CA LYS A 28 -3.78 2.25 -14.88
C LYS A 28 -4.56 3.13 -13.91
N SER A 29 -5.89 3.10 -13.95
CA SER A 29 -6.74 3.93 -13.12
C SER A 29 -7.12 3.28 -11.79
N ALA A 30 -7.10 1.95 -11.71
CA ALA A 30 -7.59 1.20 -10.56
C ALA A 30 -6.50 0.72 -9.60
N THR A 31 -5.23 0.60 -10.03
CA THR A 31 -4.15 0.05 -9.17
C THR A 31 -3.84 0.97 -7.97
N ILE A 32 -3.81 2.29 -8.18
CA ILE A 32 -3.55 3.26 -7.10
C ILE A 32 -4.68 3.20 -6.06
N LEU A 33 -5.94 3.25 -6.54
CA LEU A 33 -7.12 3.17 -5.69
C LEU A 33 -7.17 1.87 -4.90
N PHE A 34 -6.86 0.73 -5.56
CA PHE A 34 -6.79 -0.56 -4.88
C PHE A 34 -5.80 -0.55 -3.71
N TRP A 35 -4.58 -0.03 -3.91
CA TRP A 35 -3.59 0.05 -2.83
C TRP A 35 -3.97 1.04 -1.74
N GLU A 36 -4.57 2.18 -2.11
CA GLU A 36 -5.09 3.12 -1.13
C GLU A 36 -6.16 2.48 -0.24
N ASP A 37 -7.10 1.73 -0.82
CA ASP A 37 -8.14 1.03 -0.08
C ASP A 37 -7.57 -0.03 0.87
N ILE A 38 -6.63 -0.87 0.39
CA ILE A 38 -5.97 -1.90 1.20
C ILE A 38 -5.23 -1.28 2.40
N LEU A 39 -4.49 -0.19 2.17
CA LEU A 39 -3.69 0.43 3.24
C LEU A 39 -4.57 1.19 4.22
N ASN A 40 -5.66 1.80 3.75
CA ASN A 40 -6.62 2.43 4.67
C ASN A 40 -7.30 1.41 5.58
N ASP A 41 -7.66 0.23 5.06
CA ASP A 41 -8.24 -0.88 5.83
C ASP A 41 -7.21 -1.40 6.87
N GLU A 42 -5.98 -1.70 6.43
CA GLU A 42 -4.91 -2.22 7.29
C GLU A 42 -4.53 -1.23 8.41
N PHE A 43 -4.49 0.07 8.10
CA PHE A 43 -4.07 1.10 9.05
C PHE A 43 -5.23 1.77 9.82
N GLU A 44 -6.49 1.39 9.58
CA GLU A 44 -7.66 2.05 10.18
C GLU A 44 -7.57 2.13 11.72
N HIS A 45 -7.00 1.10 12.34
CA HIS A 45 -6.89 0.99 13.80
C HIS A 45 -5.72 1.78 14.42
N TYR A 46 -4.78 2.27 13.61
CA TYR A 46 -3.61 3.01 14.09
C TYR A 46 -3.84 4.51 14.08
N LYS A 47 -4.02 5.09 15.27
CA LYS A 47 -4.16 6.55 15.42
C LYS A 47 -2.91 7.26 14.92
N GLY A 48 -3.11 8.24 14.05
CA GLY A 48 -2.04 9.10 13.53
C GLY A 48 -1.38 8.59 12.26
N ILE A 49 -1.81 7.44 11.70
CA ILE A 49 -1.42 7.03 10.36
C ILE A 49 -2.37 7.63 9.33
N ARG A 50 -1.82 8.16 8.24
CA ARG A 50 -2.53 8.68 7.08
C ARG A 50 -1.99 8.04 5.81
N VAL A 51 -2.91 7.53 5.00
CA VAL A 51 -2.66 7.07 3.64
C VAL A 51 -3.12 8.17 2.70
N ASN A 52 -2.25 8.56 1.77
CA ASN A 52 -2.54 9.60 0.80
C ASN A 52 -2.07 9.16 -0.58
N SER A 53 -2.99 9.08 -1.54
CA SER A 53 -2.65 8.92 -2.95
C SER A 53 -2.16 10.22 -3.58
N GLN A 54 -1.29 10.09 -4.59
CA GLN A 54 -0.85 11.17 -5.48
C GLN A 54 -0.27 12.40 -4.78
N GLN A 55 0.48 12.20 -3.70
CA GLN A 55 1.13 13.30 -3.00
C GLN A 55 2.57 13.54 -3.46
N SER A 56 2.94 14.83 -3.50
CA SER A 56 4.33 15.25 -3.60
C SER A 56 5.11 14.75 -2.38
N LEU A 57 6.31 14.25 -2.63
CA LEU A 57 7.21 13.77 -1.57
C LEU A 57 8.02 14.91 -0.94
N ASP A 58 8.29 15.97 -1.71
CA ASP A 58 9.08 17.13 -1.32
C ASP A 58 8.68 18.36 -2.17
N ASN A 59 9.46 19.44 -2.06
CA ASN A 59 9.27 20.66 -2.85
C ASN A 59 9.72 20.52 -4.32
N THR A 60 9.96 19.30 -4.80
CA THR A 60 10.27 19.02 -6.21
C THR A 60 9.03 18.53 -6.95
N THR A 61 9.18 18.16 -8.23
CA THR A 61 8.13 17.56 -9.05
C THR A 61 7.92 16.06 -8.77
N ARG A 62 8.67 15.48 -7.83
CA ARG A 62 8.53 14.05 -7.48
C ARG A 62 7.26 13.83 -6.67
N SER A 63 6.32 13.12 -7.28
CA SER A 63 5.13 12.57 -6.64
C SER A 63 5.27 11.07 -6.52
N ALA A 64 4.69 10.52 -5.47
CA ALA A 64 4.49 9.10 -5.31
C ALA A 64 3.03 8.76 -5.56
N ASP A 65 2.78 7.53 -6.02
CA ASP A 65 1.42 7.07 -6.30
C ASP A 65 0.61 6.89 -5.01
N VAL A 66 1.20 6.28 -3.98
CA VAL A 66 0.63 6.20 -2.63
C VAL A 66 1.70 6.44 -1.58
N VAL A 67 1.38 7.24 -0.55
CA VAL A 67 2.27 7.53 0.58
C VAL A 67 1.54 7.25 1.88
N VAL A 68 2.21 6.51 2.77
CA VAL A 68 1.75 6.29 4.15
C VAL A 68 2.67 7.04 5.10
N ARG A 69 2.09 7.86 5.96
CA ARG A 69 2.82 8.64 6.97
C ARG A 69 2.19 8.43 8.34
N SER A 70 3.01 8.42 9.38
CA SER A 70 2.56 8.71 10.73
C SER A 70 2.90 10.14 11.11
N TYR A 71 2.31 10.63 12.20
CA TYR A 71 2.65 11.92 12.79
C TYR A 71 3.09 11.71 14.22
N ASP A 72 4.20 12.33 14.61
CA ASP A 72 4.63 12.34 16.00
C ASP A 72 3.75 13.27 16.86
N ARG A 73 4.07 13.38 18.15
CA ARG A 73 3.32 14.23 19.09
C ARG A 73 3.41 15.73 18.78
N GLU A 74 4.39 16.12 17.97
CA GLU A 74 4.62 17.50 17.52
C GLU A 74 4.03 17.75 16.12
N PHE A 75 3.29 16.78 15.57
CA PHE A 75 2.73 16.79 14.21
C PHE A 75 3.78 16.82 13.10
N ASN A 76 5.01 16.37 13.37
CA ASN A 76 5.98 16.17 12.30
C ASN A 76 5.65 14.89 11.53
N PRO A 77 5.63 14.94 10.17
CA PRO A 77 5.37 13.76 9.36
C PRO A 77 6.56 12.80 9.42
N VAL A 78 6.28 11.55 9.80
CA VAL A 78 7.22 10.44 9.72
C VAL A 78 6.81 9.56 8.54
N LEU A 79 7.66 9.50 7.52
CA LEU A 79 7.40 8.69 6.34
C LEU A 79 7.52 7.20 6.69
N LEU A 80 6.46 6.44 6.44
CA LEU A 80 6.45 4.99 6.67
C LEU A 80 6.70 4.26 5.36
N LEU A 81 5.84 4.48 4.36
CA LEU A 81 5.83 3.71 3.12
C LEU A 81 5.56 4.60 1.91
N ILE A 82 6.23 4.30 0.80
CA ILE A 82 5.95 4.84 -0.53
C ILE A 82 5.68 3.66 -1.46
N LEU A 83 4.54 3.70 -2.16
CA LEU A 83 4.28 2.80 -3.28
C LEU A 83 4.34 3.54 -4.61
N GLU A 84 4.95 2.87 -5.58
CA GLU A 84 5.09 3.28 -6.97
C GLU A 84 4.39 2.25 -7.86
N CYS A 85 3.22 2.60 -8.37
CA CYS A 85 2.38 1.78 -9.22
C CYS A 85 2.85 1.85 -10.67
N LYS A 86 3.79 0.97 -11.06
CA LYS A 86 4.31 0.96 -12.43
C LYS A 86 3.30 0.38 -13.42
N HIS A 87 3.04 1.15 -14.49
CA HIS A 87 2.18 0.74 -15.61
C HIS A 87 2.71 -0.49 -16.37
N GLN A 88 4.03 -0.60 -16.50
CA GLN A 88 4.69 -1.72 -17.13
C GLN A 88 5.73 -2.23 -16.15
N SER A 89 5.51 -3.44 -15.64
CA SER A 89 6.59 -4.16 -14.99
C SER A 89 7.34 -4.93 -16.07
N ARG A 90 8.67 -4.77 -16.13
CA ARG A 90 9.53 -5.66 -16.94
C ARG A 90 9.50 -7.10 -16.42
N THR A 91 9.06 -7.27 -15.18
CA THR A 91 8.89 -8.55 -14.49
C THR A 91 7.40 -8.78 -14.33
N HIS A 92 6.81 -9.75 -15.03
CA HIS A 92 5.40 -10.08 -14.81
C HIS A 92 5.27 -10.53 -13.35
N ARG A 93 4.65 -9.71 -12.50
CA ARG A 93 4.38 -10.05 -11.10
C ARG A 93 2.88 -10.19 -10.96
N GLU A 94 2.45 -11.38 -10.54
CA GLU A 94 1.07 -11.60 -10.16
C GLU A 94 0.78 -10.87 -8.84
N ILE A 95 -0.48 -10.54 -8.59
CA ILE A 95 -0.84 -9.78 -7.39
C ILE A 95 -0.46 -10.56 -6.12
N ASP A 96 -0.52 -11.89 -6.14
CA ASP A 96 -0.05 -12.77 -5.07
C ASP A 96 1.43 -12.50 -4.70
N GLU A 97 2.29 -12.16 -5.67
CA GLU A 97 3.68 -11.79 -5.40
C GLU A 97 3.80 -10.38 -4.79
N MET A 98 2.86 -9.50 -5.10
CA MET A 98 2.78 -8.15 -4.50
C MET A 98 2.25 -8.22 -3.08
N GLU A 99 1.27 -9.09 -2.80
CA GLU A 99 0.78 -9.37 -1.44
C GLU A 99 1.91 -9.89 -0.56
N LEU A 100 2.66 -10.89 -1.04
CA LEU A 100 3.82 -11.43 -0.32
C LEU A 100 4.89 -10.37 -0.04
N GLN A 101 5.17 -9.48 -0.99
CA GLN A 101 6.13 -8.39 -0.78
C GLN A 101 5.67 -7.39 0.27
N PHE A 102 4.37 -7.09 0.29
CA PHE A 102 3.80 -6.22 1.32
C PHE A 102 3.83 -6.89 2.70
N GLU A 103 3.43 -8.17 2.79
CA GLU A 103 3.49 -8.94 4.03
C GLU A 103 4.92 -9.01 4.59
N LEU A 104 5.91 -9.30 3.74
CA LEU A 104 7.33 -9.32 4.12
C LEU A 104 7.81 -7.94 4.58
N TYR A 105 7.42 -6.86 3.89
CA TYR A 105 7.76 -5.50 4.29
C TYR A 105 7.16 -5.12 5.65
N VAL A 106 5.89 -5.42 5.88
CA VAL A 106 5.21 -5.17 7.16
C VAL A 106 5.89 -5.96 8.27
N GLN A 107 6.16 -7.25 8.05
CA GLN A 107 6.88 -8.09 9.01
C GLN A 107 8.27 -7.54 9.32
N ASP A 108 9.07 -7.20 8.31
CA ASP A 108 10.41 -6.66 8.49
C ASP A 108 10.38 -5.32 9.23
N TYR A 109 9.53 -4.38 8.78
CA TYR A 109 9.39 -3.05 9.40
C TYR A 109 9.00 -3.15 10.87
N PHE A 110 7.94 -3.90 11.20
CA PHE A 110 7.54 -4.06 12.60
C PHE A 110 8.47 -4.98 13.41
N SER A 111 9.27 -5.84 12.78
CA SER A 111 10.29 -6.62 13.49
C SER A 111 11.54 -5.80 13.84
N GLU A 112 11.91 -4.82 13.02
CA GLU A 112 13.03 -3.90 13.28
C GLU A 112 12.61 -2.76 14.22
N PHE A 113 11.43 -2.18 14.02
CA PHE A 113 10.92 -1.08 14.87
C PHE A 113 10.15 -1.56 16.11
N GLY A 114 9.66 -2.80 16.15
CA GLY A 114 9.06 -3.39 17.35
C GLY A 114 10.09 -3.83 18.39
N LYS A 115 11.36 -4.02 18.00
CA LYS A 115 12.46 -4.33 18.92
C LYS A 115 13.07 -3.10 19.61
N SER A 116 12.75 -1.88 19.15
CA SER A 116 13.29 -0.65 19.74
C SER A 116 12.41 -0.06 20.86
N GLN A 117 11.36 -0.76 21.27
CA GLN A 117 10.58 -0.46 22.49
C GLN A 117 10.58 -1.61 23.51
N GLY A 118 11.76 -2.15 23.79
CA GLY A 118 12.03 -3.02 24.94
C GLY A 118 13.01 -2.38 25.90
#